data_AF-U9UX76-F1
#
_entry.id   AF-U9UX76-F1
#
_cell.length_a   1.000
_cell.length_b   1.000
_cell.length_c   1.000
_cell.angle_alpha   90.00
_cell.angle_beta   90.00
_cell.angle_gamma   90.00
#
_symmetry.space_group_name_H-M   'P 1'
#
loop_
_entity.id
_entity.type
_entity.pdbx_description
1 polymer ?
#
loop_
_entity_poly.entity_id
_entity_poly.type
_entity_poly.pdbx_seq_one_letter_code
_entity_poly.pdbx_strand_id
1 'polypeptide(L)'
;METWILPSGKSVVDVISGHSSLHKSHPSYMGIIRLGTKIQQPEWIGSDDWEYLQESVEFPKDSLGPDAKKLFNDLLETNSLAEYSECINNAKFDAKNKQMVFVVNVLRWFADVVFNPTNAFHCPCEQESILGSLLLHPILQYVSNIYNKYVYIPGEFYLQASANQRLIRRNIKPEDNKPLGLKIDGVFESTGNRPFEFGMIEMSGGYNTDDFPRYLKDHVRGCWGMRDLLNNIATMLPCGDYKVMRQLRVWFLHTHGK
;
A
#
# COMPACT_ATOMS: atom_id res chain seq x y z
N MET A 1 -1.93 -25.03 -20.23
CA MET A 1 -2.07 -23.91 -19.27
C MET A 1 -2.99 -24.45 -18.18
N GLU A 2 -2.52 -24.59 -16.94
CA GLU A 2 -3.37 -25.08 -15.85
C GLU A 2 -4.43 -24.01 -15.54
N THR A 3 -5.71 -24.37 -15.62
CA THR A 3 -6.81 -23.49 -15.25
C THR A 3 -7.07 -23.66 -13.76
N TRP A 4 -7.03 -22.56 -13.00
CA TRP A 4 -7.38 -22.59 -11.58
C TRP A 4 -8.90 -22.76 -11.44
N ILE A 5 -9.31 -23.92 -10.93
CA ILE A 5 -10.69 -24.30 -10.67
C ILE A 5 -11.01 -24.15 -9.18
N LEU A 6 -12.17 -23.57 -8.88
CA LEU A 6 -12.68 -23.34 -7.53
C LEU A 6 -13.51 -24.54 -7.04
N PRO A 7 -13.83 -24.65 -5.73
CA PRO A 7 -14.65 -25.74 -5.18
C PRO A 7 -15.96 -25.99 -5.93
N SER A 8 -16.60 -24.94 -6.46
CA SER A 8 -17.82 -25.05 -7.27
C SER A 8 -17.63 -25.68 -8.66
N GLY A 9 -16.39 -25.96 -9.08
CA GLY A 9 -16.05 -26.42 -10.43
C GLY A 9 -15.92 -25.29 -11.46
N LYS A 10 -16.18 -24.03 -11.07
CA LYS A 10 -16.02 -22.86 -11.94
C LYS A 10 -14.55 -22.47 -12.08
N SER A 11 -14.19 -21.88 -13.23
CA SER A 11 -12.87 -21.28 -13.39
C SER A 11 -12.77 -19.98 -12.59
N VAL A 12 -11.59 -19.71 -12.03
CA VAL A 12 -11.36 -18.45 -11.28
C VAL A 12 -11.56 -17.22 -12.16
N VAL A 13 -11.27 -17.32 -13.46
CA VAL A 13 -11.39 -16.21 -14.42
C VAL A 13 -12.85 -15.79 -14.58
N ASP A 14 -13.76 -16.77 -14.68
CA ASP A 14 -15.20 -16.51 -14.79
C ASP A 14 -15.74 -15.89 -13.49
N VAL A 15 -15.29 -16.40 -12.34
CA VAL A 15 -15.71 -15.89 -11.03
C VAL A 15 -15.21 -14.46 -10.76
N ILE A 16 -13.98 -14.14 -11.14
CA ILE A 16 -13.42 -12.79 -11.00
C ILE A 16 -14.16 -11.79 -11.89
N SER A 17 -14.56 -12.19 -13.10
CA SER A 17 -15.18 -11.29 -14.09
C SER A 17 -16.54 -10.74 -13.63
N GLY A 18 -17.28 -11.51 -12.81
CA GLY A 18 -18.58 -11.11 -12.27
C GLY A 18 -19.65 -10.90 -13.33
N HIS A 19 -20.70 -10.14 -12.98
CA HIS A 19 -21.80 -9.86 -13.91
C HIS A 19 -21.47 -8.73 -14.90
N SER A 20 -22.03 -8.82 -16.10
CA SER A 20 -21.90 -7.79 -17.15
C SER A 20 -22.58 -6.46 -16.81
N SER A 21 -23.43 -6.42 -15.78
CA SER A 21 -24.12 -5.24 -15.27
C SER A 21 -23.27 -4.38 -14.32
N LEU A 22 -22.11 -4.86 -13.90
CA LEU A 22 -21.21 -4.10 -13.02
C LEU A 22 -20.75 -2.81 -13.71
N HIS A 23 -20.47 -1.76 -12.93
CA HIS A 23 -19.93 -0.53 -13.49
C HIS A 23 -18.52 -0.78 -14.05
N LYS A 24 -18.13 -0.10 -15.14
CA LYS A 24 -16.83 -0.28 -15.83
C LYS A 24 -15.60 -0.01 -14.95
N SER A 25 -15.77 0.74 -13.86
CA SER A 25 -14.72 1.01 -12.87
C SER A 25 -14.64 -0.05 -11.77
N HIS A 26 -15.52 -1.06 -11.77
CA HIS A 26 -15.47 -2.14 -10.79
C HIS A 26 -14.18 -2.96 -10.99
N PRO A 27 -13.47 -3.36 -9.93
CA PRO A 27 -12.21 -4.10 -10.04
C PRO A 27 -12.30 -5.39 -10.88
N SER A 28 -13.45 -6.04 -10.95
CA SER A 28 -13.67 -7.24 -11.77
C SER A 28 -13.38 -7.03 -13.26
N TYR A 29 -13.72 -5.85 -13.82
CA TYR A 29 -13.39 -5.49 -15.21
C TYR A 29 -11.88 -5.43 -15.47
N MET A 30 -11.10 -5.35 -14.40
CA MET A 30 -9.65 -5.29 -14.43
C MET A 30 -9.02 -6.65 -14.18
N GLY A 31 -9.82 -7.70 -13.97
CA GLY A 31 -9.36 -9.01 -13.55
C GLY A 31 -9.00 -9.06 -12.06
N ILE A 32 -9.60 -8.20 -11.23
CA ILE A 32 -9.29 -8.06 -9.81
C ILE A 32 -10.51 -8.42 -8.97
N ILE A 33 -10.31 -9.34 -8.02
CA ILE A 33 -11.25 -9.57 -6.92
C ILE A 33 -10.65 -8.98 -5.63
N ARG A 34 -11.51 -8.39 -4.80
CA ARG A 34 -11.11 -7.87 -3.49
C ARG A 34 -11.36 -8.96 -2.45
N LEU A 35 -10.37 -9.20 -1.60
CA LEU A 35 -10.39 -10.17 -0.51
C LEU A 35 -9.84 -9.49 0.76
N GLY A 36 -10.19 -10.01 1.92
CA GLY A 36 -9.67 -9.56 3.21
C GLY A 36 -10.73 -9.03 4.19
N THR A 37 -10.25 -8.39 5.25
CA THR A 37 -11.09 -7.90 6.35
C THR A 37 -11.97 -6.74 5.90
N LYS A 38 -13.26 -6.74 6.29
CA LYS A 38 -14.28 -5.76 5.90
C LYS A 38 -14.58 -5.70 4.40
N ILE A 39 -14.12 -6.67 3.61
CA ILE A 39 -14.55 -6.83 2.23
C ILE A 39 -15.80 -7.69 2.20
N GLN A 40 -16.88 -7.15 1.63
CA GLN A 40 -18.12 -7.87 1.44
C GLN A 40 -17.95 -8.94 0.35
N GLN A 41 -18.44 -10.15 0.63
CA GLN A 41 -18.56 -11.22 -0.36
C GLN A 41 -19.44 -10.74 -1.53
N PRO A 42 -18.96 -10.82 -2.78
CA PRO A 42 -19.80 -10.51 -3.93
C PRO A 42 -20.93 -11.53 -4.11
N GLU A 43 -22.13 -11.07 -4.45
CA GLU A 43 -23.35 -11.88 -4.54
C GLU A 43 -23.25 -13.06 -5.52
N TRP A 44 -22.38 -12.97 -6.52
CA TRP A 44 -22.21 -14.00 -7.56
C TRP A 44 -21.19 -15.09 -7.20
N ILE A 45 -20.50 -14.95 -6.07
CA ILE A 45 -19.50 -15.90 -5.59
C ILE A 45 -20.13 -16.69 -4.46
N GLY A 46 -20.21 -18.02 -4.63
CA GLY A 46 -20.73 -18.91 -3.59
C GLY A 46 -19.84 -18.93 -2.36
N SER A 47 -20.40 -19.26 -1.18
CA SER A 47 -19.67 -19.23 0.09
C SER A 47 -18.41 -20.11 0.08
N ASP A 48 -18.50 -21.33 -0.45
CA ASP A 48 -17.36 -22.26 -0.52
C ASP A 48 -16.21 -21.69 -1.38
N ASP A 49 -16.53 -21.09 -2.52
CA ASP A 49 -15.55 -20.43 -3.38
C ASP A 49 -14.95 -19.19 -2.71
N TRP A 50 -15.78 -18.43 -1.99
CA TRP A 50 -15.36 -17.24 -1.25
C TRP A 50 -14.41 -17.59 -0.10
N GLU A 51 -14.74 -18.59 0.72
CA GLU A 51 -13.89 -19.10 1.79
C GLU A 51 -12.57 -19.60 1.23
N TYR A 52 -12.61 -20.40 0.17
CA TYR A 52 -11.40 -20.88 -0.51
C TYR A 52 -10.51 -19.72 -1.01
N LEU A 53 -11.10 -18.68 -1.61
CA LEU A 53 -10.37 -17.50 -2.09
C LEU A 53 -9.75 -16.73 -0.92
N GLN A 54 -10.50 -16.53 0.18
CA GLN A 54 -10.00 -15.87 1.38
C GLN A 54 -8.83 -16.62 2.02
N GLU A 55 -8.88 -17.96 2.04
CA GLU A 55 -7.81 -18.82 2.55
C GLU A 55 -6.61 -18.92 1.58
N SER A 56 -6.84 -18.68 0.29
CA SER A 56 -5.78 -18.77 -0.73
C SER A 56 -4.72 -17.68 -0.61
N VAL A 57 -4.98 -16.64 0.19
CA VAL A 57 -4.09 -15.52 0.46
C VAL A 57 -3.85 -15.41 1.96
N GLU A 58 -2.62 -15.68 2.38
CA GLU A 58 -2.20 -15.35 3.75
C GLU A 58 -2.15 -13.82 3.90
N PHE A 59 -3.00 -13.29 4.76
CA PHE A 59 -2.91 -11.93 5.27
C PHE A 59 -2.05 -11.95 6.53
N PRO A 60 -0.86 -11.32 6.55
CA PRO A 60 -0.07 -11.21 7.77
C PRO A 60 -0.90 -10.45 8.81
N LYS A 61 -1.36 -11.16 9.85
CA LYS A 61 -1.99 -10.55 11.02
C LYS A 61 -0.90 -10.22 12.02
N ASP A 62 -0.02 -9.30 11.65
CA ASP A 62 1.00 -8.82 12.56
C ASP A 62 0.32 -7.95 13.62
N SER A 63 0.18 -8.51 14.81
CA SER A 63 -0.30 -7.77 15.97
C SER A 63 0.87 -7.10 16.67
N LEU A 64 0.60 -5.93 17.27
CA LEU A 64 1.56 -5.32 18.19
C LEU A 64 1.82 -6.27 19.35
N GLY A 65 3.09 -6.47 19.66
CA GLY A 65 3.55 -7.21 20.83
C GLY A 65 3.11 -6.53 22.13
N PRO A 66 3.19 -7.25 23.26
CA PRO A 66 2.73 -6.74 24.55
C PRO A 66 3.44 -5.44 24.96
N ASP A 67 4.74 -5.35 24.74
CA ASP A 67 5.52 -4.13 25.07
C ASP A 67 5.06 -2.92 24.26
N ALA A 68 4.79 -3.11 22.95
CA ALA A 68 4.33 -2.04 22.08
C ALA A 68 2.94 -1.58 22.48
N LYS A 69 2.02 -2.53 22.75
CA LYS A 69 0.68 -2.24 23.25
C LYS A 69 0.71 -1.47 24.56
N LYS A 70 1.57 -1.90 25.50
CA LYS A 70 1.75 -1.22 26.77
C LYS A 70 2.23 0.22 26.54
N LEU A 71 3.29 0.41 25.73
CA LEU A 71 3.80 1.75 25.41
C LEU A 71 2.71 2.64 24.79
N PHE A 72 1.92 2.13 23.84
CA PHE A 72 0.80 2.90 23.29
C PHE A 72 -0.24 3.28 24.35
N ASN A 73 -0.61 2.37 25.24
CA ASN A 73 -1.52 2.68 26.33
C ASN A 73 -0.94 3.73 27.27
N ASP A 74 0.34 3.60 27.66
CA ASP A 74 1.02 4.57 28.52
C ASP A 74 1.08 5.97 27.85
N LEU A 75 1.22 6.04 26.52
CA LEU A 75 1.22 7.29 25.77
C LEU A 75 -0.16 7.95 25.69
N LEU A 76 -1.25 7.17 25.68
CA LEU A 76 -2.62 7.70 25.68
C LEU A 76 -2.96 8.44 26.98
N GLU A 77 -2.26 8.15 28.07
CA GLU A 77 -2.45 8.82 29.38
C GLU A 77 -1.62 10.12 29.52
N THR A 78 -0.83 10.49 28.51
CA THR A 78 0.00 11.70 28.55
C THR A 78 -0.81 12.95 28.15
N ASN A 79 -0.58 14.07 28.85
CA ASN A 79 -1.30 15.33 28.66
C ASN A 79 -0.45 16.44 28.03
N SER A 80 0.83 16.16 27.76
CA SER A 80 1.74 17.13 27.15
C SER A 80 2.81 16.45 26.31
N LEU A 81 3.42 17.21 25.40
CA LEU A 81 4.55 16.73 24.61
C LEU A 81 5.76 16.35 25.49
N ALA A 82 5.94 17.01 26.63
CA ALA A 82 6.99 16.67 27.58
C ALA A 82 6.76 15.29 28.21
N GLU A 83 5.56 15.02 28.71
CA GLU A 83 5.17 13.71 29.24
C GLU A 83 5.25 12.60 28.18
N TYR A 84 4.80 12.90 26.95
CA TYR A 84 4.89 11.99 25.82
C TYR A 84 6.34 11.60 25.51
N SER A 85 7.24 12.59 25.44
CA SER A 85 8.67 12.38 25.17
C SER A 85 9.35 11.62 26.30
N GLU A 86 9.02 11.92 27.55
CA GLU A 86 9.53 11.21 28.72
C GLU A 86 9.07 9.74 28.74
N CYS A 87 7.79 9.48 28.43
CA CYS A 87 7.25 8.13 28.33
C CYS A 87 8.02 7.28 27.30
N ILE A 88 8.31 7.83 26.12
CA ILE A 88 9.11 7.14 25.09
C ILE A 88 10.55 6.89 25.57
N ASN A 89 11.18 7.88 26.22
CA ASN A 89 12.56 7.75 26.69
C ASN A 89 12.70 6.76 27.85
N ASN A 90 11.67 6.62 28.66
CA ASN A 90 11.61 5.67 29.78
C ASN A 90 11.15 4.27 29.36
N ALA A 91 10.74 4.06 28.11
CA ALA A 91 10.31 2.76 27.61
C ALA A 91 11.46 1.73 27.67
N LYS A 92 11.30 0.71 28.53
CA LYS A 92 12.26 -0.38 28.69
C LYS A 92 11.82 -1.59 27.87
N PHE A 93 12.66 -2.01 26.93
CA PHE A 93 12.44 -3.19 26.11
C PHE A 93 13.78 -3.81 25.70
N ASP A 94 13.78 -5.08 25.29
CA ASP A 94 14.97 -5.73 24.73
C ASP A 94 15.35 -5.07 23.39
N ALA A 95 16.56 -4.55 23.26
CA ALA A 95 17.06 -3.94 22.03
C ALA A 95 17.07 -4.90 20.82
N LYS A 96 17.00 -6.22 21.04
CA LYS A 96 16.81 -7.23 19.99
C LYS A 96 15.38 -7.30 19.47
N ASN A 97 14.40 -6.74 20.19
CA ASN A 97 13.02 -6.64 19.76
C ASN A 97 12.89 -5.57 18.65
N LYS A 98 13.04 -6.00 17.39
CA LYS A 98 12.98 -5.13 16.21
C LYS A 98 11.65 -4.37 16.09
N GLN A 99 10.53 -4.94 16.55
CA GLN A 99 9.23 -4.25 16.53
C GLN A 99 9.28 -3.05 17.48
N MET A 100 9.80 -3.21 18.69
CA MET A 100 9.92 -2.11 19.63
C MET A 100 10.95 -1.06 19.18
N VAL A 101 12.08 -1.47 18.61
CA VAL A 101 13.03 -0.53 17.99
C VAL A 101 12.33 0.30 16.93
N PHE A 102 11.51 -0.33 16.08
CA PHE A 102 10.75 0.39 15.06
C PHE A 102 9.74 1.37 15.68
N VAL A 103 8.89 0.87 16.58
CA VAL A 103 7.83 1.64 17.23
C VAL A 103 8.40 2.85 17.97
N VAL A 104 9.44 2.67 18.79
CA VAL A 104 10.05 3.77 19.56
C VAL A 104 10.67 4.82 18.65
N ASN A 105 11.35 4.43 17.57
CA ASN A 105 11.95 5.39 16.66
C ASN A 105 10.90 6.19 15.87
N VAL A 106 9.80 5.55 15.46
CA VAL A 106 8.67 6.26 14.86
C VAL A 106 8.04 7.21 15.87
N LEU A 107 7.77 6.78 17.11
CA LEU A 107 7.15 7.63 18.12
C LEU A 107 8.05 8.82 18.52
N ARG A 108 9.38 8.62 18.58
CA ARG A 108 10.35 9.72 18.76
C ARG A 108 10.26 10.73 17.62
N TRP A 109 10.21 10.27 16.36
CA TRP A 109 10.01 11.16 15.23
C TRP A 109 8.73 11.99 15.36
N PHE A 110 7.64 11.37 15.82
CA PHE A 110 6.39 12.11 16.06
C PHE A 110 6.56 13.18 17.13
N ALA A 111 7.21 12.86 18.26
CA ALA A 111 7.48 13.83 19.31
C ALA A 111 8.33 15.02 18.80
N ASP A 112 9.43 14.72 18.13
CA ASP A 112 10.43 15.71 17.74
C ASP A 112 9.97 16.58 16.57
N VAL A 113 9.20 15.98 15.64
CA VAL A 113 8.84 16.60 14.36
C VAL A 113 7.37 16.89 14.25
N VAL A 114 6.46 15.93 14.46
CA VAL A 114 5.01 16.05 14.13
C VAL A 114 4.21 16.75 15.23
N PHE A 115 4.55 16.55 16.50
CA PHE A 115 3.86 17.18 17.63
C PHE A 115 4.54 18.47 18.09
N ASN A 116 5.74 18.75 17.60
CA ASN A 116 6.43 20.01 17.87
C ASN A 116 5.60 21.20 17.35
N PRO A 117 5.19 22.14 18.21
CA PRO A 117 4.28 23.23 17.84
C PRO A 117 4.85 24.19 16.78
N THR A 118 6.16 24.13 16.51
CA THR A 118 6.83 24.98 15.52
C THR A 118 6.87 24.40 14.10
N ASN A 119 6.21 23.26 13.86
CA ASN A 119 6.18 22.61 12.55
C ASN A 119 5.03 23.10 11.66
N ALA A 120 5.07 22.72 10.37
CA ALA A 120 4.02 23.02 9.41
C ALA A 120 2.74 22.18 9.59
N PHE A 121 2.78 21.09 10.35
CA PHE A 121 1.61 20.27 10.67
C PHE A 121 0.58 21.01 11.54
N HIS A 122 1.04 21.98 12.35
CA HIS A 122 0.19 22.89 13.13
C HIS A 122 -0.21 24.16 12.37
N CYS A 123 0.20 24.30 11.11
CA CYS A 123 -0.31 25.33 10.22
C CYS A 123 -1.80 25.04 9.94
N PRO A 124 -2.66 26.07 9.81
CA PRO A 124 -4.04 25.89 9.34
C PRO A 124 -4.13 25.42 7.87
N CYS A 125 -2.99 25.21 7.22
CA CYS A 125 -2.91 24.80 5.83
C CYS A 125 -2.98 23.26 5.71
N GLU A 126 -4.14 22.76 5.28
CA GLU A 126 -4.41 21.34 5.08
C GLU A 126 -3.76 20.83 3.78
N GLN A 127 -2.44 20.76 3.76
CA GLN A 127 -1.67 20.39 2.57
C GLN A 127 -1.22 18.92 2.59
N GLU A 128 -1.46 18.25 1.47
CA GLU A 128 -0.98 16.89 1.19
C GLU A 128 0.54 16.78 1.26
N SER A 129 1.26 17.81 0.83
CA SER A 129 2.73 17.90 0.91
C SER A 129 3.24 17.89 2.35
N ILE A 130 2.51 18.51 3.29
CA ILE A 130 2.86 18.52 4.72
C ILE A 130 2.64 17.13 5.32
N LEU A 131 1.50 16.50 5.01
CA LEU A 131 1.21 15.12 5.40
C LEU A 131 2.28 14.14 4.87
N GLY A 132 2.61 14.25 3.58
CA GLY A 132 3.65 13.44 2.95
C GLY A 132 5.02 13.64 3.60
N SER A 133 5.51 14.88 3.64
CA SER A 133 6.88 15.18 4.07
C SER A 133 7.14 14.99 5.56
N LEU A 134 6.16 15.26 6.43
CA LEU A 134 6.36 15.19 7.88
C LEU A 134 5.91 13.86 8.50
N LEU A 135 4.97 13.14 7.87
CA LEU A 135 4.40 11.92 8.42
C LEU A 135 4.74 10.69 7.58
N LEU A 136 4.25 10.63 6.35
CA LEU A 136 4.22 9.36 5.60
C LEU A 136 5.59 9.00 5.02
N HIS A 137 6.24 9.91 4.31
CA HIS A 137 7.53 9.64 3.68
C HIS A 137 8.62 9.24 4.70
N PRO A 138 8.76 9.93 5.86
CA PRO A 138 9.73 9.52 6.88
C PRO A 138 9.50 8.10 7.43
N ILE A 139 8.24 7.73 7.72
CA ILE A 139 7.91 6.39 8.23
C ILE A 139 8.25 5.33 7.19
N LEU A 140 7.86 5.55 5.93
CA LEU A 140 8.11 4.61 4.84
C LEU A 140 9.61 4.47 4.53
N GLN A 141 10.36 5.58 4.57
CA GLN A 141 11.82 5.56 4.47
C GLN A 141 12.43 4.74 5.61
N TYR A 142 11.91 4.89 6.82
CA TYR A 142 12.39 4.15 7.98
C TYR A 142 12.12 2.64 7.86
N VAL A 143 10.94 2.25 7.34
CA VAL A 143 10.66 0.85 6.96
C VAL A 143 11.70 0.35 5.96
N SER A 144 11.95 1.07 4.87
CA SER A 144 12.97 0.72 3.87
C SER A 144 14.36 0.50 4.50
N ASN A 145 14.78 1.40 5.39
CA ASN A 145 16.08 1.33 6.07
C ASN A 145 16.24 0.09 6.97
N ILE A 146 15.18 -0.35 7.66
CA ILE A 146 15.25 -1.53 8.55
C ILE A 146 15.51 -2.81 7.77
N TYR A 147 14.87 -2.97 6.61
CA TYR A 147 14.97 -4.20 5.84
C TYR A 147 16.18 -4.20 4.91
N ASN A 148 16.67 -3.03 4.49
CA ASN A 148 17.87 -2.84 3.66
C ASN A 148 17.90 -3.73 2.40
N LYS A 149 16.72 -4.05 1.86
CA LYS A 149 16.51 -4.88 0.66
C LYS A 149 15.83 -4.12 -0.48
N TYR A 150 15.24 -2.98 -0.15
CA TYR A 150 14.44 -2.19 -1.06
C TYR A 150 14.61 -0.72 -0.71
N VAL A 151 14.44 0.13 -1.73
CA VAL A 151 14.54 1.57 -1.62
C VAL A 151 13.13 2.13 -1.66
N TYR A 152 12.84 3.05 -0.75
CA TYR A 152 11.69 3.92 -0.86
C TYR A 152 12.09 5.23 -1.54
N ILE A 153 11.31 5.66 -2.52
CA ILE A 153 11.51 6.94 -3.21
C ILE A 153 10.24 7.78 -2.98
N PRO A 154 10.32 8.87 -2.20
CA PRO A 154 9.21 9.79 -2.01
C PRO A 154 9.10 10.80 -3.15
N GLY A 155 7.90 11.28 -3.43
CA GLY A 155 7.64 12.41 -4.31
C GLY A 155 6.72 12.07 -5.48
N GLU A 156 6.49 13.07 -6.33
CA GLU A 156 5.60 12.94 -7.48
C GLU A 156 6.34 12.43 -8.73
N PHE A 157 6.05 11.21 -9.17
CA PHE A 157 6.64 10.68 -10.41
C PHE A 157 5.70 9.69 -11.10
N TYR A 158 6.06 9.34 -12.34
CA TYR A 158 5.30 8.40 -13.15
C TYR A 158 5.80 6.98 -12.94
N LEU A 159 4.89 6.07 -12.56
CA LEU A 159 5.17 4.66 -12.36
C LEU A 159 5.62 4.00 -13.67
N GLN A 160 6.86 3.49 -13.68
CA GLN A 160 7.48 2.91 -14.87
C GLN A 160 6.76 1.62 -15.32
N ALA A 161 6.32 0.79 -14.37
CA ALA A 161 5.53 -0.40 -14.65
C ALA A 161 4.24 -0.05 -15.39
N SER A 162 3.54 1.03 -14.99
CA SER A 162 2.36 1.49 -15.71
C SER A 162 2.69 2.04 -17.09
N ALA A 163 3.82 2.73 -17.24
CA ALA A 163 4.30 3.18 -18.54
C ALA A 163 4.50 2.00 -19.50
N ASN A 164 5.25 0.97 -19.08
CA ASN A 164 5.52 -0.24 -19.85
C ASN A 164 4.23 -0.97 -20.26
N GLN A 165 3.31 -1.17 -19.30
CA GLN A 165 2.05 -1.85 -19.57
C GLN A 165 1.10 -1.03 -20.46
N ARG A 166 1.21 0.30 -20.46
CA ARG A 166 0.46 1.16 -21.38
C ARG A 166 1.02 1.08 -22.80
N LEU A 167 2.34 1.06 -22.98
CA LEU A 167 2.97 0.89 -24.29
C LEU A 167 2.45 -0.38 -24.98
N ILE A 168 2.43 -1.50 -24.25
CA ILE A 168 1.92 -2.79 -24.75
C ILE A 168 0.42 -2.71 -25.10
N ARG A 169 -0.42 -2.15 -24.21
CA ARG A 169 -1.88 -2.13 -24.40
C ARG A 169 -2.37 -1.18 -25.49
N ARG A 170 -1.69 -0.05 -25.67
CA ARG A 170 -2.16 1.06 -26.51
C ARG A 170 -1.38 1.23 -27.81
N ASN A 171 -0.35 0.41 -28.05
CA ASN A 171 0.53 0.51 -29.22
C ASN A 171 1.00 1.96 -29.47
N ILE A 172 1.35 2.65 -28.39
CA ILE A 172 1.67 4.08 -28.38
C ILE A 172 3.00 4.28 -29.10
N LYS A 173 3.04 5.25 -30.00
CA LYS A 173 4.24 5.57 -30.78
C LYS A 173 5.07 6.63 -30.05
N PRO A 174 6.39 6.74 -30.32
CA PRO A 174 7.26 7.73 -29.69
C PRO A 174 6.76 9.19 -29.83
N GLU A 175 6.04 9.50 -30.91
CA GLU A 175 5.44 10.83 -31.15
C GLU A 175 4.21 11.18 -30.29
N ASP A 176 3.61 10.21 -29.60
CA ASP A 176 2.48 10.44 -28.71
C ASP A 176 2.99 11.08 -27.41
N ASN A 177 3.13 12.40 -27.41
CA ASN A 177 3.71 13.26 -26.36
C ASN A 177 2.90 13.27 -25.04
N LYS A 178 2.47 12.10 -24.55
CA LYS A 178 1.68 11.89 -23.34
C LYS A 178 2.60 11.31 -22.27
N PRO A 179 2.55 11.83 -21.03
CA PRO A 179 3.29 11.20 -19.94
C PRO A 179 2.85 9.75 -19.82
N LEU A 180 3.82 8.84 -19.96
CA LEU A 180 3.60 7.41 -19.87
C LEU A 180 3.61 7.02 -18.40
N GLY A 181 2.54 6.36 -17.95
CA GLY A 181 2.42 5.83 -16.60
C GLY A 181 1.40 6.53 -15.72
N LEU A 182 1.20 5.96 -14.53
CA LEU A 182 0.35 6.47 -13.47
C LEU A 182 1.20 7.43 -12.63
N LYS A 183 0.76 8.67 -12.43
CA LYS A 183 1.39 9.56 -11.45
C LYS A 183 1.11 9.01 -10.05
N ILE A 184 2.11 8.96 -9.17
CA ILE A 184 2.02 8.47 -7.79
C ILE A 184 2.87 9.36 -6.88
N ASP A 185 2.68 9.23 -5.56
CA ASP A 185 3.35 10.06 -4.54
C ASP A 185 4.53 9.35 -3.85
N GLY A 186 4.77 8.10 -4.22
CA GLY A 186 5.95 7.36 -3.79
C GLY A 186 5.94 5.93 -4.29
N VAL A 187 7.12 5.29 -4.28
CA VAL A 187 7.31 3.94 -4.80
C VAL A 187 8.34 3.19 -3.98
N PHE A 188 8.16 1.89 -3.91
CA PHE A 188 9.15 0.96 -3.42
C PHE A 188 9.72 0.15 -4.57
N GLU A 189 11.05 0.12 -4.62
CA GLU A 189 11.82 -0.59 -5.63
C GLU A 189 12.77 -1.60 -4.99
N SER A 190 12.90 -2.77 -5.61
CA SER A 190 13.87 -3.78 -5.19
C SER A 190 15.30 -3.27 -5.40
N THR A 191 16.21 -3.55 -4.47
CA THR A 191 17.65 -3.32 -4.71
C THR A 191 18.22 -4.39 -5.64
N GLY A 192 19.09 -4.02 -6.59
CA GLY A 192 19.79 -4.95 -7.47
C GLY A 192 20.09 -4.41 -8.87
N ASN A 193 20.71 -5.24 -9.71
CA ASN A 193 21.12 -4.85 -11.07
C ASN A 193 19.95 -4.64 -12.04
N ARG A 194 18.76 -5.14 -11.70
CA ARG A 194 17.51 -4.96 -12.46
C ARG A 194 16.39 -4.67 -11.45
N PRO A 195 16.31 -3.43 -10.96
CA PRO A 195 15.29 -3.07 -9.99
C PRO A 195 13.90 -3.17 -10.61
N PHE A 196 12.91 -3.55 -9.81
CA PHE A 196 11.52 -3.48 -10.18
C PHE A 196 10.70 -2.82 -9.09
N GLU A 197 9.72 -2.03 -9.50
CA GLU A 197 8.72 -1.42 -8.64
C GLU A 197 7.78 -2.54 -8.11
N PHE A 198 7.48 -2.53 -6.82
CA PHE A 198 6.58 -3.52 -6.20
C PHE A 198 5.61 -2.92 -5.17
N GLY A 199 5.77 -1.64 -4.83
CA GLY A 199 4.88 -0.92 -3.93
C GLY A 199 4.69 0.50 -4.40
N MET A 200 3.50 1.05 -4.22
CA MET A 200 3.23 2.45 -4.57
C MET A 200 2.34 3.13 -3.53
N ILE A 201 2.47 4.45 -3.45
CA ILE A 201 1.76 5.31 -2.51
C ILE A 201 0.95 6.33 -3.30
N GLU A 202 -0.29 6.55 -2.89
CA GLU A 202 -1.08 7.71 -3.28
C GLU A 202 -1.63 8.37 -2.00
N MET A 203 -1.60 9.69 -1.99
CA MET A 203 -2.17 10.52 -0.93
C MET A 203 -3.33 11.33 -1.53
N SER A 204 -4.47 11.31 -0.86
CA SER A 204 -5.63 12.10 -1.24
C SER A 204 -5.93 13.15 -0.17
N GLY A 205 -5.44 14.36 -0.40
CA GLY A 205 -5.66 15.51 0.48
C GLY A 205 -4.67 15.57 1.66
N GLY A 206 -4.69 16.73 2.32
CA GLY A 206 -3.90 16.97 3.53
C GLY A 206 -4.54 16.37 4.78
N TYR A 207 -3.85 16.49 5.91
CA TYR A 207 -4.47 16.20 7.21
C TYR A 207 -5.77 17.02 7.38
N ASN A 208 -6.82 16.40 7.93
CA ASN A 208 -8.18 16.96 8.11
C ASN A 208 -8.99 17.32 6.85
N THR A 209 -8.55 16.97 5.63
CA THR A 209 -9.36 17.22 4.43
C THR A 209 -10.38 16.10 4.16
N ASP A 210 -11.66 16.41 3.95
CA ASP A 210 -12.71 15.41 3.62
C ASP A 210 -13.01 15.36 2.10
N ASP A 211 -12.04 14.93 1.28
CA ASP A 211 -12.21 14.81 -0.18
C ASP A 211 -12.56 13.36 -0.61
N PHE A 212 -13.79 12.97 -0.32
CA PHE A 212 -14.31 11.63 -0.65
C PHE A 212 -14.29 11.30 -2.16
N PRO A 213 -14.63 12.21 -3.10
CA PRO A 213 -14.53 11.93 -4.53
C PRO A 213 -13.10 11.61 -4.98
N ARG A 214 -12.10 12.38 -4.50
CA ARG A 214 -10.69 12.11 -4.82
C ARG A 214 -10.24 10.79 -4.24
N TYR A 215 -10.61 10.47 -2.99
CA TYR A 215 -10.37 9.18 -2.38
C TYR A 215 -10.87 8.02 -3.26
N LEU A 216 -12.13 8.02 -3.70
CA LEU A 216 -12.66 6.92 -4.52
C LEU A 216 -11.90 6.77 -5.85
N LYS A 217 -11.59 7.89 -6.50
CA LYS A 217 -10.84 7.90 -7.77
C LYS A 217 -9.44 7.33 -7.59
N ASP A 218 -8.74 7.77 -6.55
CA ASP A 218 -7.36 7.37 -6.26
C ASP A 218 -7.27 5.91 -5.80
N HIS A 219 -8.29 5.42 -5.10
CA HIS A 219 -8.39 4.00 -4.76
C HIS A 219 -8.51 3.11 -6.01
N VAL A 220 -9.35 3.50 -6.98
CA VAL A 220 -9.49 2.77 -8.26
C VAL A 220 -8.20 2.85 -9.09
N ARG A 221 -7.54 4.02 -9.10
CA ARG A 221 -6.20 4.17 -9.71
C ARG A 221 -5.18 3.24 -9.05
N GLY A 222 -5.28 3.06 -7.73
CA GLY A 222 -4.54 2.08 -6.95
C GLY A 222 -4.66 0.66 -7.48
N CYS A 223 -5.88 0.20 -7.74
CA CYS A 223 -6.11 -1.12 -8.34
C CYS A 223 -5.42 -1.27 -9.72
N TRP A 224 -5.48 -0.22 -10.55
CA TRP A 224 -4.79 -0.22 -11.85
C TRP A 224 -3.27 -0.27 -11.71
N GLY A 225 -2.70 0.54 -10.83
CA GLY A 225 -1.26 0.55 -10.61
C GLY A 225 -0.75 -0.80 -10.08
N MET A 226 -1.45 -1.42 -9.12
CA MET A 226 -1.09 -2.77 -8.64
C MET A 226 -1.13 -3.82 -9.75
N ARG A 227 -2.14 -3.78 -10.63
CA ARG A 227 -2.19 -4.68 -11.79
C ARG A 227 -1.01 -4.45 -12.73
N ASP A 228 -0.69 -3.19 -13.00
CA ASP A 228 0.41 -2.84 -13.88
C ASP A 228 1.76 -3.26 -13.28
N LEU A 229 1.96 -3.12 -11.96
CA LEU A 229 3.11 -3.64 -11.21
C LEU A 229 3.25 -5.16 -11.39
N LEU A 230 2.18 -5.92 -11.09
CA LEU A 230 2.18 -7.38 -11.22
C LEU A 230 2.49 -7.84 -12.63
N ASN A 231 1.83 -7.26 -13.63
CA ASN A 231 2.05 -7.61 -15.04
C ASN A 231 3.49 -7.28 -15.48
N ASN A 232 4.02 -6.14 -15.05
CA ASN A 232 5.39 -5.76 -15.38
C ASN A 232 6.40 -6.74 -14.74
N ILE A 233 6.22 -7.10 -13.46
CA ILE A 233 7.03 -8.13 -12.80
C ILE A 233 6.93 -9.46 -13.54
N ALA A 234 5.73 -9.88 -13.95
CA ALA A 234 5.52 -11.11 -14.70
C ALA A 234 6.33 -11.15 -16.01
N THR A 235 6.36 -10.04 -16.75
CA THR A 235 7.16 -9.95 -18.00
C THR A 235 8.66 -10.05 -17.77
N MET A 236 9.14 -9.77 -16.56
CA MET A 236 10.55 -9.87 -16.18
C MET A 236 10.94 -11.26 -15.66
N LEU A 237 9.97 -12.17 -15.48
CA LEU A 237 10.14 -13.53 -15.00
C LEU A 237 9.87 -14.55 -16.13
N PRO A 238 10.77 -14.68 -17.13
CA PRO A 238 10.54 -15.47 -18.35
C PRO A 238 10.35 -16.99 -18.12
N CYS A 239 10.53 -17.48 -16.90
CA CYS A 239 10.33 -18.88 -16.52
C CYS A 239 9.56 -19.04 -15.20
N GLY A 240 8.84 -18.00 -14.75
CA GLY A 240 8.02 -18.09 -13.55
C GLY A 240 6.87 -19.08 -13.76
N ASP A 241 6.86 -20.17 -13.00
CA ASP A 241 5.72 -21.08 -12.99
C ASP A 241 4.54 -20.46 -12.21
N TYR A 242 3.38 -21.11 -12.28
CA TYR A 242 2.19 -20.66 -11.56
C TYR A 242 2.42 -20.54 -10.04
N LYS A 243 3.30 -21.37 -9.46
CA LYS A 243 3.61 -21.35 -8.03
C LYS A 243 4.36 -20.08 -7.63
N VAL A 244 5.33 -19.65 -8.44
CA VAL A 244 6.04 -18.38 -8.26
C VAL A 244 5.07 -17.21 -8.38
N MET A 245 4.21 -17.20 -9.39
CA MET A 245 3.22 -16.14 -9.58
C MET A 245 2.24 -16.02 -8.41
N ARG A 246 1.83 -17.14 -7.79
CA ARG A 246 1.00 -17.15 -6.58
C ARG A 246 1.67 -16.56 -5.34
N GLN A 247 3.00 -16.50 -5.31
CA GLN A 247 3.76 -15.93 -4.19
C GLN A 247 4.08 -14.44 -4.40
N LEU A 248 3.92 -13.91 -5.61
CA LEU A 248 4.13 -12.49 -5.85
C LEU A 248 3.14 -11.64 -5.06
N ARG A 249 3.67 -10.60 -4.44
CA ARG A 249 2.90 -9.60 -3.72
C ARG A 249 3.38 -8.24 -4.18
N VAL A 250 2.42 -7.40 -4.53
CA VAL A 250 2.61 -5.96 -4.65
C VAL A 250 1.70 -5.30 -3.65
N TRP A 251 1.96 -4.05 -3.32
CA TRP A 251 1.14 -3.35 -2.36
C TRP A 251 0.88 -1.91 -2.81
N PHE A 252 -0.25 -1.40 -2.33
CA PHE A 252 -0.67 -0.04 -2.53
C PHE A 252 -1.05 0.52 -1.17
N LEU A 253 -0.38 1.59 -0.77
CA LEU A 253 -0.78 2.37 0.39
C LEU A 253 -1.54 3.59 -0.10
N HIS A 254 -2.78 3.71 0.35
CA HIS A 254 -3.61 4.88 0.10
C HIS A 254 -3.92 5.54 1.43
N THR A 255 -3.56 6.80 1.55
CA THR A 255 -3.94 7.62 2.70
C THR A 255 -4.85 8.74 2.25
N HIS A 256 -5.81 9.10 3.09
CA HIS A 256 -6.64 10.27 2.89
C HIS A 256 -6.71 11.08 4.17
N GLY A 257 -6.92 12.39 4.05
CA GLY A 257 -7.23 13.24 5.19
C GLY A 257 -8.50 12.75 5.87
N LYS A 258 -8.45 12.51 7.17
CA LYS A 258 -9.60 12.44 8.06
C LYS A 258 -9.14 12.69 9.49
#